data_AF-A0ABD6CE97-F1
#
_entry.id   AF-A0ABD6CE97-F1
#
_cell.length_a   1.000
_cell.length_b   1.000
_cell.length_c   1.000
_cell.angle_alpha   90.00
_cell.angle_beta   90.00
_cell.angle_gamma   90.00
#
_symmetry.space_group_name_H-M   'P 1'
#
loop_
_entity.id
_entity.type
_entity.pdbx_description
1 polymer ?
#
loop_
_entity_poly.entity_id
_entity_poly.type
_entity_poly.pdbx_seq_one_letter_code
_entity_poly.pdbx_strand_id
1 'polypeptide(L)'
;MPEVPPDALALCEPETVALDPGQKATITVTPKQSSTTLRIVTPAMSKFKDSSYRVELDGNTVYGPAALPPTDVDDMAGMWRPAKRANNDVKLIIKNLSSNPRTYHTQLVGWEE
;
A
#
# COMPACT_ATOMS: atom_id res chain seq x y z
N MET A 1 -3.33 -6.98 -18.37
CA MET A 1 -3.01 -7.19 -16.94
C MET A 1 -1.73 -8.00 -16.87
N PRO A 2 -0.87 -7.85 -15.84
CA PRO A 2 0.26 -8.76 -15.69
C PRO A 2 -0.26 -10.20 -15.61
N GLU A 3 0.46 -11.14 -16.22
CA GLU A 3 0.14 -12.56 -16.16
C GLU A 3 0.38 -13.06 -14.72
N VAL A 4 -0.64 -13.68 -14.13
CA VAL A 4 -0.59 -14.20 -12.77
C VAL A 4 -0.32 -15.70 -12.86
N PRO A 5 0.70 -16.24 -12.18
CA PRO A 5 0.94 -17.67 -12.14
C PRO A 5 -0.30 -18.44 -11.64
N PRO A 6 -0.57 -19.64 -12.18
CA PRO A 6 -1.78 -20.39 -11.83
C PRO A 6 -1.82 -20.85 -10.37
N ASP A 7 -0.67 -20.93 -9.70
CA ASP A 7 -0.47 -21.30 -8.31
C ASP A 7 -0.23 -20.11 -7.38
N ALA A 8 -0.27 -18.88 -7.91
CA ALA A 8 -0.07 -17.68 -7.12
C ALA A 8 -1.18 -17.50 -6.08
N LEU A 9 -0.80 -17.08 -4.88
CA LEU A 9 -1.75 -16.75 -3.83
C LEU A 9 -2.22 -15.31 -3.98
N ALA A 10 -3.53 -15.09 -3.99
CA ALA A 10 -4.08 -13.74 -4.06
C ALA A 10 -3.71 -12.92 -2.81
N LEU A 11 -3.25 -11.69 -3.04
CA LEU A 11 -3.04 -10.68 -2.00
C LEU A 11 -4.17 -9.65 -2.09
N CYS A 12 -4.95 -9.53 -1.03
CA CYS A 12 -6.01 -8.54 -0.88
C CYS A 12 -6.13 -8.19 0.60
N GLU A 13 -5.29 -7.27 1.07
CA GLU A 13 -5.14 -6.96 2.50
C GLU A 13 -5.73 -5.57 2.78
N PRO A 14 -6.97 -5.49 3.31
CA PRO A 14 -7.55 -4.24 3.78
C PRO A 14 -7.10 -3.94 5.21
N GLU A 15 -6.79 -2.68 5.49
CA GLU A 15 -6.42 -2.21 6.84
C GLU A 15 -7.05 -0.84 7.13
N THR A 16 -7.37 -0.58 8.40
CA THR A 16 -7.94 0.70 8.85
C THR A 16 -7.18 1.23 10.04
N VAL A 17 -6.80 2.52 9.99
CA VAL A 17 -6.06 3.17 11.06
C VAL A 17 -6.61 4.57 11.36
N ALA A 18 -6.80 4.87 12.64
CA ALA A 18 -7.10 6.21 13.12
C ALA A 18 -5.80 6.91 13.53
N LEU A 19 -5.62 8.15 13.08
CA LEU A 19 -4.45 8.98 13.37
C LEU A 19 -4.87 10.35 13.90
N ASP A 20 -4.37 10.71 15.08
CA ASP A 20 -4.44 12.06 15.62
C ASP A 20 -3.60 13.04 14.79
N PRO A 21 -3.80 14.36 14.95
CA PRO A 21 -2.98 15.39 14.31
C PRO A 21 -1.47 15.14 14.49
N GLY A 22 -0.73 15.14 13.38
CA GLY A 22 0.72 14.94 13.36
C GLY A 22 1.19 13.47 13.43
N GLN A 23 0.31 12.52 13.74
CA GLN A 23 0.66 11.10 13.83
C GLN A 23 0.91 10.47 12.45
N LYS A 24 1.62 9.34 12.48
CA LYS A 24 1.99 8.54 11.31
C LYS A 24 1.66 7.07 11.58
N ALA A 25 1.07 6.39 10.59
CA ALA A 25 0.95 4.94 10.54
C ALA A 25 1.98 4.35 9.55
N THR A 26 2.42 3.13 9.85
CA THR A 26 3.12 2.26 8.90
C THR A 26 2.41 0.91 8.89
N ILE A 27 1.67 0.62 7.82
CA ILE A 27 1.08 -0.69 7.58
C ILE A 27 2.15 -1.54 6.87
N THR A 28 2.46 -2.71 7.42
CA THR A 28 3.50 -3.61 6.87
C THR A 28 2.86 -4.92 6.42
N VAL A 29 3.10 -5.30 5.17
CA VAL A 29 2.68 -6.59 4.61
C VAL A 29 3.93 -7.37 4.21
N THR A 30 3.99 -8.64 4.61
CA THR A 30 5.10 -9.55 4.31
C THR A 30 4.57 -10.78 3.57
N PRO A 31 5.42 -11.49 2.78
CA PRO A 31 5.05 -12.80 2.23
C PRO A 31 4.59 -13.76 3.33
N LYS A 32 3.58 -14.58 3.05
CA LYS A 32 3.02 -15.56 3.98
C LYS A 32 3.72 -16.91 3.88
N GLN A 33 4.25 -17.24 2.71
CA GLN A 33 5.00 -18.45 2.44
C GLN A 33 6.51 -18.19 2.50
N SER A 34 7.27 -19.23 2.82
CA SER A 34 8.73 -19.14 2.80
C SER A 34 9.24 -19.07 1.36
N SER A 35 10.23 -18.21 1.11
CA SER A 35 10.92 -18.09 -0.18
C SER A 35 10.07 -17.61 -1.36
N THR A 36 8.92 -16.99 -1.09
CA THR A 36 8.06 -16.36 -2.10
C THR A 36 8.32 -14.86 -2.20
N THR A 37 7.72 -14.25 -3.21
CA THR A 37 7.83 -12.84 -3.55
C THR A 37 6.44 -12.23 -3.69
N LEU A 38 6.25 -11.02 -3.16
CA LEU A 38 5.03 -10.25 -3.39
C LEU A 38 5.11 -9.47 -4.71
N ARG A 39 4.04 -9.57 -5.49
CA ARG A 39 3.77 -8.78 -6.70
C ARG A 39 2.65 -7.81 -6.44
N ILE A 40 2.97 -6.52 -6.40
CA ILE A 40 2.03 -5.46 -6.03
C ILE A 40 1.48 -4.76 -7.27
N VAL A 41 0.17 -4.74 -7.37
CA VAL A 41 -0.57 -4.10 -8.48
C VAL A 41 -1.17 -2.78 -8.05
N THR A 42 -1.80 -2.77 -6.86
CA THR A 42 -2.55 -1.61 -6.38
C THR A 42 -2.29 -1.40 -4.89
N PRO A 43 -1.40 -0.47 -4.52
CA PRO A 43 -1.41 0.12 -3.19
C PRO A 43 -2.49 1.23 -3.16
N ALA A 44 -3.59 1.00 -2.45
CA ALA A 44 -4.67 1.97 -2.30
C ALA A 44 -4.76 2.50 -0.88
N MET A 45 -5.05 3.81 -0.75
CA MET A 45 -5.24 4.52 0.53
C MET A 45 -6.32 5.59 0.36
N SER A 46 -7.15 5.81 1.38
CA SER A 46 -8.13 6.91 1.39
C SER A 46 -7.45 8.26 1.18
N LYS A 47 -7.99 9.04 0.26
CA LYS A 47 -7.50 10.39 -0.04
C LYS A 47 -8.07 11.42 0.93
N PHE A 48 -7.18 12.17 1.55
CA PHE A 48 -7.52 13.30 2.40
C PHE A 48 -6.60 14.49 2.11
N LYS A 49 -7.15 15.71 2.22
CA LYS A 49 -6.33 16.93 2.29
C LYS A 49 -5.44 16.89 3.52
N ASP A 50 -4.29 17.56 3.46
CA ASP A 50 -3.34 17.66 4.57
C ASP A 50 -2.92 16.27 5.09
N SER A 51 -2.56 15.41 4.17
CA SER A 51 -2.05 14.06 4.43
C SER A 51 -0.81 13.82 3.58
N SER A 52 0.09 12.94 4.05
CA SER A 52 1.22 12.48 3.24
C SER A 52 1.24 10.97 3.13
N TYR A 53 1.49 10.49 1.92
CA TYR A 53 1.48 9.09 1.56
C TYR A 53 2.83 8.69 1.01
N ARG A 54 3.36 7.54 1.45
CA ARG A 54 4.61 6.96 0.97
C ARG A 54 4.46 5.44 0.89
N VAL A 55 5.04 4.84 -0.14
CA VAL A 55 5.14 3.38 -0.26
C VAL A 55 6.60 2.97 -0.33
N GLU A 56 6.98 2.00 0.49
CA GLU A 56 8.29 1.36 0.46
C GLU A 56 8.16 -0.11 0.12
N LEU A 57 9.12 -0.62 -0.66
CA LEU A 57 9.30 -2.04 -0.97
C LEU A 57 10.72 -2.41 -0.56
N ASP A 58 10.88 -3.40 0.32
CA ASP A 58 12.20 -3.83 0.80
C ASP A 58 13.06 -2.66 1.34
N GLY A 59 12.42 -1.73 2.06
CA GLY A 59 13.07 -0.53 2.61
C GLY A 59 13.36 0.59 1.61
N ASN A 60 13.11 0.39 0.31
CA ASN A 60 13.29 1.41 -0.71
C ASN A 60 11.98 2.16 -0.96
N THR A 61 12.01 3.49 -0.90
CA THR A 61 10.85 4.31 -1.28
C THR A 61 10.61 4.21 -2.78
N VAL A 62 9.43 3.73 -3.17
CA VAL A 62 9.01 3.60 -4.58
C VAL A 62 7.91 4.57 -4.97
N TYR A 63 7.28 5.21 -3.97
CA TYR A 63 6.28 6.25 -4.16
C TYR A 63 6.30 7.22 -3.00
N GLY A 64 6.16 8.52 -3.29
CA GLY A 64 6.06 9.56 -2.29
C GLY A 64 7.39 9.90 -1.59
N PRO A 65 7.36 10.70 -0.50
CA PRO A 65 6.16 11.26 0.13
C PRO A 65 5.38 12.18 -0.84
N ALA A 66 4.06 11.99 -0.91
CA ALA A 66 3.17 12.75 -1.78
C ALA A 66 1.90 13.19 -1.02
N ALA A 67 1.25 14.26 -1.50
CA ALA A 67 -0.02 14.74 -0.93
C ALA A 67 -1.26 13.99 -1.44
N LEU A 68 -1.05 13.09 -2.40
CA LEU A 68 -2.07 12.20 -2.95
C LEU A 68 -1.62 10.75 -2.73
N PRO A 69 -2.54 9.80 -2.53
CA PRO A 69 -2.19 8.39 -2.53
C PRO A 69 -1.88 7.93 -3.97
N PRO A 70 -1.10 6.85 -4.15
CA PRO A 70 -0.84 6.26 -5.47
C PRO A 70 -2.11 5.74 -6.13
N THR A 71 -3.06 5.22 -5.33
CA THR A 71 -4.40 4.82 -5.76
C THR A 71 -5.41 5.19 -4.67
N ASP A 72 -6.59 5.65 -5.06
CA ASP A 72 -7.70 5.86 -4.13
C ASP A 72 -8.38 4.52 -3.82
N VAL A 73 -8.84 4.32 -2.58
CA VAL A 73 -9.51 3.08 -2.18
C VAL A 73 -10.90 2.94 -2.82
N ASP A 74 -11.52 4.06 -3.19
CA ASP A 74 -12.82 4.08 -3.85
C ASP A 74 -12.72 3.97 -5.39
N ASP A 75 -11.50 4.00 -5.95
CA ASP A 75 -11.23 3.85 -7.40
C ASP A 75 -9.93 3.04 -7.64
N MET A 76 -10.05 1.72 -7.54
CA MET A 76 -8.92 0.78 -7.49
C MET A 76 -8.43 0.27 -8.85
N ALA A 77 -8.36 1.14 -9.86
CA ALA A 77 -7.73 0.78 -11.12
C ALA A 77 -6.27 0.32 -10.89
N GLY A 78 -5.85 -0.77 -11.54
CA GLY A 78 -4.49 -1.29 -11.37
C GLY A 78 -3.42 -0.31 -11.89
N MET A 79 -2.75 0.39 -10.97
CA MET A 79 -1.83 1.50 -11.26
C MET A 79 -0.39 1.06 -11.56
N TRP A 80 0.10 0.00 -10.92
CA TRP A 80 1.47 -0.48 -11.17
C TRP A 80 1.48 -1.53 -12.28
N ARG A 81 1.80 -1.05 -13.49
CA ARG A 81 1.96 -1.86 -14.70
C ARG A 81 3.33 -1.58 -15.33
N PRO A 82 4.28 -2.54 -15.31
CA PRO A 82 4.20 -3.85 -14.67
C PRO A 82 4.09 -3.78 -13.15
N ALA A 83 3.60 -4.87 -12.53
CA ALA A 83 3.51 -4.99 -11.07
C ALA A 83 4.88 -4.80 -10.42
N LYS A 84 4.92 -4.13 -9.27
CA LYS A 84 6.15 -3.97 -8.49
C LYS A 84 6.44 -5.22 -7.68
N ARG A 85 7.71 -5.43 -7.32
CA ARG A 85 8.19 -6.61 -6.60
C ARG A 85 8.67 -6.23 -5.20
N ALA A 86 8.34 -7.03 -4.19
CA ALA A 86 8.94 -6.97 -2.86
C ALA A 86 9.23 -8.40 -2.36
N ASN A 87 10.40 -8.61 -1.76
CA ASN A 87 10.82 -9.94 -1.28
C ASN A 87 10.62 -10.11 0.23
N ASN A 88 10.64 -9.02 0.99
CA ASN A 88 10.58 -9.03 2.44
C ASN A 88 9.34 -8.30 2.93
N ASP A 89 9.18 -7.04 2.54
CA ASP A 89 8.05 -6.24 3.01
C ASP A 89 7.60 -5.17 2.03
N VAL A 90 6.31 -4.87 2.13
CA VAL A 90 5.66 -3.70 1.55
C VAL A 90 5.17 -2.84 2.71
N LYS A 91 5.55 -1.57 2.72
CA LYS A 91 5.10 -0.62 3.74
C LYS A 91 4.26 0.48 3.10
N LEU A 92 3.02 0.61 3.56
CA LEU A 92 2.16 1.77 3.29
C LEU A 92 2.27 2.73 4.46
N ILE A 93 2.79 3.92 4.20
CA ILE A 93 3.10 4.90 5.23
C ILE A 93 2.21 6.12 5.01
N ILE A 94 1.45 6.47 6.05
CA ILE A 94 0.48 7.56 6.02
C ILE A 94 0.75 8.49 7.18
N LYS A 95 0.74 9.80 6.92
CA LYS A 95 0.86 10.83 7.96
C LYS A 95 -0.32 11.79 7.89
N ASN A 96 -0.95 12.03 9.04
CA ASN A 96 -1.96 13.08 9.20
C ASN A 96 -1.25 14.43 9.46
N LEU A 97 -1.33 15.35 8.49
CA LEU A 97 -0.76 16.70 8.61
C LEU A 97 -1.84 17.73 9.00
N SER A 98 -3.10 17.31 9.12
CA SER A 98 -4.18 18.20 9.51
C SER A 98 -4.23 18.41 11.03
N SER A 99 -5.01 19.40 11.45
CA SER A 99 -5.30 19.67 12.87
C SER A 99 -6.43 18.80 13.44
N ASN A 100 -7.04 17.92 12.64
CA ASN A 100 -8.14 17.05 13.07
C ASN A 100 -7.74 15.57 13.02
N PRO A 101 -8.27 14.71 13.91
CA PRO A 101 -8.12 13.27 13.77
C PRO A 101 -8.71 12.76 12.45
N ARG A 102 -8.12 11.70 11.89
CA ARG A 102 -8.58 11.08 10.63
C ARG A 102 -8.50 9.56 10.69
N THR A 103 -9.49 8.90 10.10
CA THR A 103 -9.45 7.45 9.85
C THR A 103 -9.08 7.23 8.39
N TYR A 104 -8.02 6.46 8.14
CA TYR A 104 -7.56 6.06 6.82
C TYR A 104 -7.88 4.60 6.60
N HIS A 105 -8.39 4.28 5.42
CA HIS A 105 -8.52 2.92 4.92
C HIS A 105 -7.44 2.68 3.88
N THR A 106 -6.89 1.48 3.88
CA THR A 106 -5.90 1.04 2.90
C THR A 106 -6.29 -0.31 2.36
N GLN A 107 -5.88 -0.60 1.13
CA GLN A 107 -6.01 -1.93 0.56
C GLN A 107 -4.82 -2.21 -0.36
N LEU A 108 -4.09 -3.26 -0.04
CA LEU A 108 -2.99 -3.74 -0.89
C LEU A 108 -3.47 -4.91 -1.74
N VAL A 109 -3.41 -4.76 -3.06
CA VAL A 109 -3.81 -5.78 -4.02
C VAL A 109 -2.62 -6.25 -4.84
N GLY A 110 -2.52 -7.57 -4.99
CA GLY A 110 -1.42 -8.23 -5.68
C GLY A 110 -1.56 -9.74 -5.67
N TRP A 111 -0.43 -10.41 -5.77
CA TRP A 111 -0.31 -11.84 -5.50
C TRP A 111 1.06 -12.17 -4.92
N GLU A 112 1.19 -13.38 -4.40
CA GLU A 112 2.42 -13.99 -3.92
C GLU A 112 2.77 -15.17 -4.83
N GLU A 113 4.03 -15.25 -5.26
CA GLU A 113 4.59 -16.29 -6.15
C GLU A 113 5.98 -16.77 -5.71
#